data_AF-A0AAV5D0W0-F1
#
_entry.id   AF-A0AAV5D0W0-F1
#
_cell.length_a   1.000
_cell.length_b   1.000
_cell.length_c   1.000
_cell.angle_alpha   90.00
_cell.angle_beta   90.00
_cell.angle_gamma   90.00
#
_symmetry.space_group_name_H-M   'P 1'
#
loop_
_entity.id
_entity.type
_entity.pdbx_description
1 polymer ?
#
loop_
_entity_poly.entity_id
_entity_poly.type
_entity_poly.pdbx_seq_one_letter_code
_entity_poly.pdbx_strand_id
1 'polypeptide(L)'
;MLWDVLMEAVQWSGKNQQQNSNSALRQVKAWAGLLNAFCTTGKLELELIYKVQTQCYEDAKLMKLFPEIIRTLYDHDVLAEDTILLWFRKGSNQKGRQSFVKALEPFVKWLEEAEEEE
;
A
#
# COMPACT_ATOMS: atom_id res chain seq x y z
N MET A 1 -0.94 -7.78 -13.11
CA MET A 1 -0.71 -6.35 -12.84
C MET A 1 0.76 -6.15 -12.52
N LEU A 2 1.36 -4.98 -12.73
CA LEU A 2 2.79 -4.74 -12.42
C LEU A 2 3.16 -5.12 -10.96
N TRP A 3 2.23 -4.87 -10.05
CA TRP A 3 2.32 -5.29 -8.65
C TRP A 3 2.57 -6.80 -8.45
N ASP A 4 1.96 -7.67 -9.27
CA ASP A 4 2.14 -9.12 -9.17
C ASP A 4 3.60 -9.50 -9.46
N VAL A 5 4.14 -8.99 -10.57
CA VAL A 5 5.53 -9.22 -10.99
C VAL A 5 6.52 -8.71 -9.94
N LEU A 6 6.20 -7.55 -9.34
CA LEU A 6 6.99 -6.96 -8.26
C LEU A 6 7.04 -7.92 -7.05
N MET A 7 5.90 -8.46 -6.63
CA MET A 7 5.82 -9.35 -5.46
C MET A 7 6.38 -10.76 -5.74
N GLU A 8 6.30 -11.26 -6.98
CA GLU A 8 6.94 -12.51 -7.40
C GLU A 8 8.47 -12.43 -7.35
N ALA A 9 9.04 -11.25 -7.60
CA ALA A 9 10.49 -11.03 -7.53
C ALA A 9 11.03 -11.00 -6.08
N VAL A 10 10.16 -10.95 -5.07
CA VAL A 10 10.58 -10.94 -3.67
C VAL A 10 11.09 -12.33 -3.26
N GLN A 11 12.32 -12.37 -2.74
CA GLN A 11 12.90 -13.60 -2.20
C GLN A 11 12.36 -13.89 -0.79
N TRP A 12 11.32 -14.73 -0.71
CA TRP A 12 10.69 -15.11 0.54
C TRP A 12 11.50 -16.15 1.32
N SER A 13 11.78 -15.84 2.59
CA SER A 13 12.31 -16.77 3.58
C SER A 13 11.19 -17.46 4.35
N GLY A 14 11.27 -18.79 4.47
CA GLY A 14 10.34 -19.56 5.31
C GLY A 14 10.58 -19.43 6.82
N LYS A 15 11.72 -18.85 7.24
CA LYS A 15 12.16 -18.83 8.64
C LYS A 15 12.29 -17.43 9.24
N ASN A 16 12.35 -16.39 8.42
CA ASN A 16 12.64 -15.03 8.88
C ASN A 16 11.57 -14.05 8.37
N GLN A 17 10.56 -13.80 9.20
CA GLN A 17 9.46 -12.90 8.87
C GLN A 17 9.93 -11.44 8.73
N GLN A 18 10.89 -11.00 9.55
CA GLN A 18 11.42 -9.63 9.45
C GLN A 18 12.16 -9.40 8.12
N GLN A 19 12.93 -10.40 7.67
CA GLN A 19 13.58 -10.34 6.35
C GLN A 19 12.55 -10.23 5.23
N ASN A 20 11.44 -10.98 5.31
CA ASN A 20 10.36 -10.91 4.33
C ASN A 20 9.76 -9.51 4.25
N SER A 21 9.48 -8.90 5.40
CA SER A 21 8.99 -7.52 5.49
C SER A 21 9.94 -6.54 4.80
N ASN A 22 11.22 -6.58 5.16
CA ASN A 22 12.23 -5.68 4.62
C ASN A 22 12.41 -5.88 3.10
N SER A 23 12.41 -7.12 2.62
CA SER A 23 12.53 -7.42 1.19
C SER A 23 11.34 -6.90 0.38
N ALA A 24 10.12 -7.08 0.89
CA ALA A 24 8.92 -6.59 0.23
C ALA A 24 8.91 -5.07 0.11
N LEU A 25 9.19 -4.35 1.21
CA LEU A 25 9.23 -2.89 1.22
C LEU A 25 10.37 -2.34 0.35
N ARG A 26 11.54 -2.98 0.37
CA ARG A 26 12.65 -2.63 -0.52
C ARG A 26 12.24 -2.73 -1.97
N GLN A 27 11.48 -3.77 -2.33
CA GLN A 27 11.00 -3.97 -3.68
C GLN A 27 9.99 -2.90 -4.08
N VAL A 28 9.01 -2.57 -3.21
CA VAL A 28 8.05 -1.48 -3.46
C VAL A 28 8.79 -0.17 -3.71
N LYS A 29 9.74 0.19 -2.83
CA LYS A 29 10.56 1.40 -2.96
C LYS A 29 11.40 1.43 -4.23
N ALA A 30 12.06 0.32 -4.57
CA ALA A 30 12.93 0.25 -5.75
C ALA A 30 12.17 0.47 -7.07
N TRP A 31 10.89 0.07 -7.11
CA TRP A 31 10.06 0.15 -8.32
C TRP A 31 8.96 1.20 -8.23
N ALA A 32 8.99 2.07 -7.22
CA ALA A 32 7.99 3.11 -7.04
C ALA A 32 7.88 4.04 -8.26
N GLY A 33 9.01 4.45 -8.85
CA GLY A 33 9.00 5.26 -10.07
C GLY A 33 8.33 4.56 -11.27
N LEU A 34 8.48 3.23 -11.38
CA LEU A 34 7.79 2.47 -12.41
C LEU A 34 6.29 2.37 -12.11
N LEU A 35 5.91 2.10 -10.85
CA LEU A 35 4.50 2.09 -10.44
C LEU A 35 3.83 3.44 -10.71
N ASN A 36 4.51 4.54 -10.40
CA ASN A 36 4.04 5.91 -10.65
C ASN A 36 3.79 6.15 -12.16
N ALA A 37 4.69 5.70 -13.03
CA ALA A 37 4.51 5.81 -14.48
C ALA A 37 3.24 5.12 -15.02
N PHE A 38 2.66 4.16 -14.27
CA PHE A 38 1.37 3.54 -14.59
C PHE A 38 0.18 4.11 -13.78
N CYS A 39 0.42 4.76 -12.65
CA CYS A 39 -0.62 5.35 -11.81
C CYS A 39 -0.91 6.80 -12.20
N THR A 40 -1.26 7.04 -13.47
CA THR A 40 -1.43 8.40 -14.02
C THR A 40 -2.76 9.07 -13.68
N THR A 41 -3.63 8.39 -12.94
CA THR A 41 -4.96 8.91 -12.53
C THR A 41 -5.35 8.33 -11.17
N GLY A 42 -6.14 9.05 -10.39
CA GLY A 42 -6.67 8.56 -9.12
C GLY A 42 -7.44 7.24 -9.22
N LYS A 43 -8.05 6.94 -10.38
CA LYS A 43 -8.66 5.62 -10.62
C LYS A 43 -7.61 4.50 -10.63
N LEU A 44 -6.48 4.70 -11.29
CA LEU A 44 -5.41 3.70 -11.39
C LEU A 44 -4.67 3.53 -10.05
N GLU A 45 -4.47 4.63 -9.34
CA GLU A 45 -3.97 4.62 -7.96
C GLU A 45 -4.90 3.80 -7.04
N LEU A 46 -6.21 4.02 -7.13
CA LEU A 46 -7.20 3.29 -6.33
C LEU A 46 -7.22 1.79 -6.65
N GLU A 47 -7.10 1.43 -7.93
CA GLU A 47 -6.95 0.02 -8.37
C GLU A 47 -5.66 -0.60 -7.81
N LEU A 48 -4.55 0.16 -7.72
CA LEU A 48 -3.33 -0.29 -7.06
C LEU A 48 -3.58 -0.59 -5.58
N ILE A 49 -4.26 0.31 -4.85
CA ILE A 49 -4.60 0.08 -3.44
C ILE A 49 -5.47 -1.18 -3.29
N TYR A 50 -6.45 -1.40 -4.17
CA TYR A 50 -7.29 -2.61 -4.13
C TYR A 50 -6.49 -3.89 -4.36
N LYS A 51 -5.53 -3.85 -5.27
CA LYS A 51 -4.66 -4.98 -5.55
C LYS A 51 -3.77 -5.31 -4.36
N VAL A 52 -3.14 -4.28 -3.78
CA VAL A 52 -2.32 -4.38 -2.56
C VAL A 52 -3.15 -4.94 -1.40
N GLN A 53 -4.34 -4.37 -1.16
CA GLN A 53 -5.27 -4.80 -0.10
C GLN A 53 -5.62 -6.29 -0.26
N THR A 54 -5.99 -6.70 -1.47
CA THR A 54 -6.37 -8.08 -1.76
C THR A 54 -5.22 -9.04 -1.49
N GLN A 55 -4.01 -8.71 -1.96
CA GLN A 55 -2.86 -9.59 -1.77
C GLN A 55 -2.39 -9.63 -0.31
N CYS A 56 -2.41 -8.48 0.39
CA CYS A 56 -2.12 -8.44 1.83
C CYS A 56 -3.12 -9.27 2.64
N TYR A 57 -4.38 -9.34 2.22
CA TYR A 57 -5.39 -10.19 2.87
C TYR A 57 -5.13 -11.69 2.65
N GLU A 58 -4.69 -12.05 1.44
CA GLU A 58 -4.49 -13.44 1.03
C GLU A 58 -3.16 -14.04 1.47
N ASP A 59 -2.12 -13.20 1.67
CA ASP A 59 -0.80 -13.64 2.16
C ASP A 59 -0.53 -13.13 3.58
N ALA A 60 -0.51 -14.05 4.54
CA ALA A 60 -0.23 -13.76 5.94
C ALA A 60 1.13 -13.08 6.18
N LYS A 61 2.11 -13.25 5.26
CA LYS A 61 3.40 -12.55 5.32
C LYS A 61 3.24 -11.05 5.08
N LEU A 62 2.26 -10.66 4.27
CA LEU A 62 2.01 -9.29 3.82
C LEU A 62 0.93 -8.59 4.65
N MET A 63 0.08 -9.34 5.36
CA MET A 63 -1.05 -8.79 6.12
C MET A 63 -0.69 -7.61 7.02
N LYS A 64 0.45 -7.69 7.73
CA LYS A 64 0.91 -6.62 8.64
C LYS A 64 1.61 -5.46 7.94
N LEU A 65 1.98 -5.61 6.67
CA LEU A 65 2.74 -4.63 5.91
C LEU A 65 1.86 -3.63 5.17
N PHE A 66 0.55 -3.87 5.09
CA PHE A 66 -0.36 -3.02 4.35
C PHE A 66 -0.19 -1.52 4.66
N PRO A 67 -0.18 -1.06 5.93
CA PRO A 67 -0.01 0.38 6.22
C PRO A 67 1.33 0.94 5.75
N GLU A 68 2.40 0.17 5.92
CA GLU A 68 3.75 0.59 5.54
C GLU A 68 3.95 0.62 4.03
N ILE A 69 3.30 -0.29 3.30
CA ILE A 69 3.24 -0.27 1.83
C ILE A 69 2.52 0.98 1.35
N ILE A 70 1.32 1.28 1.89
CA ILE A 70 0.55 2.47 1.48
C ILE A 70 1.35 3.75 1.75
N ARG A 71 1.97 3.86 2.92
CA ARG A 71 2.86 4.98 3.25
C ARG A 71 4.04 5.06 2.29
N THR A 72 4.71 3.95 1.99
CA THR A 72 5.84 3.94 1.04
C THR A 72 5.43 4.40 -0.35
N LEU A 73 4.23 4.02 -0.80
CA LEU A 73 3.70 4.45 -2.09
C LEU A 73 3.32 5.94 -2.09
N TYR A 74 2.79 6.46 -0.98
CA TYR A 74 2.55 7.89 -0.78
C TYR A 74 3.85 8.70 -0.77
N ASP A 75 4.82 8.31 0.06
CA ASP A 75 6.14 8.98 0.22
C ASP A 75 6.96 9.04 -1.09
N HIS A 76 6.56 8.27 -2.10
CA HIS A 76 7.21 8.18 -3.41
C HIS A 76 6.30 8.67 -4.57
N ASP A 77 5.28 9.48 -4.25
CA ASP A 77 4.37 10.11 -5.21
C ASP A 77 3.61 9.12 -6.11
N VAL A 78 3.44 7.87 -5.67
CA VAL A 78 2.68 6.85 -6.41
C VAL A 78 1.19 6.93 -6.11
N LEU A 79 0.82 7.31 -4.89
CA LEU A 79 -0.56 7.47 -4.45
C LEU A 79 -0.77 8.89 -3.95
N ALA A 80 -1.78 9.57 -4.48
CA ALA A 80 -2.20 10.87 -3.96
C ALA A 80 -2.94 10.72 -2.63
N GLU A 81 -2.86 11.75 -1.80
CA GLU A 81 -3.59 11.85 -0.53
C GLU A 81 -5.09 11.62 -0.72
N ASP A 82 -5.70 12.36 -1.66
CA ASP A 82 -7.11 12.24 -2.02
C ASP A 82 -7.53 10.79 -2.32
N THR A 83 -6.68 10.03 -3.01
CA THR A 83 -6.95 8.64 -3.34
C THR A 83 -6.93 7.75 -2.09
N ILE A 84 -5.99 7.99 -1.17
CA ILE A 84 -5.88 7.27 0.10
C ILE A 84 -7.07 7.58 0.99
N LEU A 85 -7.46 8.86 1.12
CA LEU A 85 -8.64 9.29 1.88
C LEU A 85 -9.93 8.73 1.28
N LEU A 86 -10.06 8.72 -0.06
CA LEU A 86 -11.18 8.09 -0.75
C LEU A 86 -11.29 6.60 -0.42
N TRP A 87 -10.17 5.87 -0.51
CA TRP A 87 -10.11 4.46 -0.17
C TRP A 87 -10.53 4.23 1.29
N PHE A 88 -9.97 5.00 2.23
CA PHE A 88 -10.21 4.85 3.67
C PHE A 88 -11.68 5.08 4.05
N ARG A 89 -12.27 6.18 3.55
CA ARG A 89 -13.64 6.59 3.94
C ARG A 89 -14.71 5.70 3.34
N LYS A 90 -14.60 5.36 2.04
CA LYS A 90 -15.69 4.67 1.31
C LYS A 90 -15.25 3.75 0.17
N GLY A 91 -14.02 3.84 -0.31
CA GLY A 91 -13.54 3.08 -1.46
C GLY A 91 -13.12 1.64 -1.14
N SER A 92 -12.68 1.33 0.08
CA SER A 92 -12.07 0.03 0.41
C SER A 92 -12.93 -1.18 0.01
N ASN A 93 -12.30 -2.20 -0.57
CA ASN A 93 -12.97 -3.46 -0.90
C ASN A 93 -13.26 -4.29 0.38
N GLN A 94 -14.11 -5.32 0.29
CA GLN A 94 -14.55 -6.09 1.46
C GLN A 94 -13.42 -6.91 2.13
N LYS A 95 -12.37 -7.30 1.40
CA LYS A 95 -11.32 -8.19 1.91
C LYS A 95 -10.46 -7.49 2.96
N GLY A 96 -10.59 -7.91 4.22
CA GLY A 96 -9.81 -7.35 5.32
C GLY A 96 -10.14 -5.88 5.65
N ARG A 97 -11.25 -5.32 5.13
CA ARG A 97 -11.60 -3.90 5.26
C ARG A 97 -11.44 -3.37 6.68
N GLN A 98 -12.11 -4.01 7.64
CA GLN A 98 -12.12 -3.56 9.03
C GLN A 98 -10.70 -3.52 9.63
N SER A 99 -9.89 -4.54 9.34
CA SER A 99 -8.52 -4.65 9.82
C SER A 99 -7.61 -3.59 9.18
N PHE A 100 -7.70 -3.41 7.87
CA PHE A 100 -6.81 -2.48 7.15
C PHE A 100 -7.18 -1.02 7.37
N VAL A 101 -8.46 -0.67 7.41
CA VAL A 101 -8.92 0.68 7.77
C VAL A 101 -8.43 1.02 9.19
N LYS A 102 -8.64 0.14 10.16
CA LYS A 102 -8.13 0.34 11.53
C LYS A 102 -6.60 0.48 11.57
N ALA A 103 -5.88 -0.30 10.77
CA ALA A 103 -4.42 -0.26 10.74
C ALA A 103 -3.87 1.02 10.06
N LEU A 104 -4.60 1.60 9.13
CA LEU A 104 -4.22 2.82 8.41
C LEU A 104 -4.69 4.11 9.09
N GLU A 105 -5.60 4.02 10.07
CA GLU A 105 -6.16 5.17 10.79
C GLU A 105 -5.11 6.16 11.32
N PRO A 106 -3.98 5.74 11.94
CA PRO A 106 -2.96 6.68 12.40
C PRO A 106 -2.31 7.47 11.26
N PHE A 107 -2.13 6.85 10.09
CA PHE A 107 -1.55 7.51 8.93
C PHE A 107 -2.54 8.48 8.28
N VAL A 108 -3.83 8.12 8.22
CA VAL A 108 -4.87 9.01 7.71
C VAL A 108 -5.05 10.25 8.59
N LYS A 109 -5.01 10.10 9.91
CA LYS A 109 -5.03 11.26 10.82
C LYS A 109 -3.87 12.20 10.55
N TRP A 110 -2.67 11.65 10.35
CA TRP A 110 -1.51 12.45 10.01
C TRP A 110 -1.65 13.18 8.66
N LEU A 111 -2.26 12.56 7.64
CA LEU A 111 -2.56 13.23 6.36
C LEU A 111 -3.52 14.40 6.57
N GLU A 112 -4.63 14.16 7.27
CA GLU A 112 -5.65 15.20 7.54
C GLU A 112 -5.10 16.35 8.40
N GLU A 113 -4.25 16.05 9.39
CA GLU A 113 -3.59 17.07 10.24
C GLU A 113 -2.56 17.90 9.46
N ALA A 114 -1.86 17.31 8.47
CA ALA A 114 -0.89 18.02 7.66
C ALA A 114 -1.55 19.07 6.74
N GLU A 115 -2.76 18.80 6.25
CA GLU A 115 -3.55 19.75 5.44
C GLU A 115 -4.05 20.94 6.27
N GLU A 116 -4.35 20.75 7.56
CA GLU A 116 -4.83 21.82 8.45
C GLU A 116 -3.72 22.81 8.89
N GLU A 117 -2.45 22.43 8.75
CA GLU A 117 -1.28 23.25 9.12
C GLU A 117 -0.71 24.10 7.96
N GLU A 118 -1.21 23.93 6.73
CA GLU A 118 -0.85 24.72 5.52
C GLU A 118 -1.90 25.80 5.16
#